data_AF-A0A3D5WP69-F1
#
_entry.id   AF-A0A3D5WP69-F1
#
_cell.length_a   1.000
_cell.length_b   1.000
_cell.length_c   1.000
_cell.angle_alpha   90.00
_cell.angle_beta   90.00
_cell.angle_gamma   90.00
#
_symmetry.space_group_name_H-M   'P 1'
#
loop_
_entity.id
_entity.type
_entity.pdbx_description
1 polymer ?
#
loop_
_entity_poly.entity_id
_entity_poly.type
_entity_poly.pdbx_seq_one_letter_code
_entity_poly.pdbx_strand_id
1 'polypeptide(L)' 'YMFEDALCAGLTASGADVYLLHVTPTPSVSYVVRTEKFDCGIMISASHNPY' A
#
# COMPACT_ATOMS: atom_id res chain seq x y z
N TYR A 1 11.45 1.99 2.48
CA TYR A 1 11.34 2.47 1.10
C TYR A 1 11.52 1.36 0.07
N MET A 2 12.57 0.52 0.14
CA MET A 2 12.78 -0.59 -0.83
C MET A 2 11.51 -1.36 -1.26
N PHE A 3 10.70 -1.89 -0.32
CA PHE A 3 9.48 -2.63 -0.67
C PHE A 3 8.35 -1.75 -1.24
N GLU A 4 8.19 -0.54 -0.72
CA GLU A 4 7.21 0.44 -1.19
C GLU A 4 7.54 0.85 -2.63
N ASP A 5 8.80 1.22 -2.89
CA ASP A 5 9.29 1.62 -4.21
C ASP A 5 9.20 0.48 -5.23
N ALA A 6 9.58 -0.74 -4.83
CA ALA A 6 9.52 -1.90 -5.71
C ALA A 6 8.08 -2.26 -6.12
N LEU A 7 7.13 -2.21 -5.18
CA LEU A 7 5.72 -2.41 -5.46
C LEU A 7 5.15 -1.30 -6.34
N CYS A 8 5.46 -0.04 -6.03
CA CYS A 8 5.05 1.10 -6.87
C CYS A 8 5.57 0.95 -8.29
N ALA A 9 6.86 0.65 -8.47
CA ALA A 9 7.46 0.50 -9.80
C ALA A 9 6.80 -0.64 -10.60
N GLY A 10 6.56 -1.81 -9.99
CA GLY A 10 5.91 -2.93 -10.67
C GLY A 10 4.46 -2.67 -11.06
N LEU A 11 3.67 -2.08 -10.13
CA LEU A 11 2.26 -1.77 -10.37
C LEU A 11 2.09 -0.67 -11.42
N THR A 12 2.89 0.40 -11.34
CA THR A 12 2.86 1.48 -12.33
C THR A 12 3.32 1.00 -13.70
N ALA A 13 4.36 0.17 -13.79
CA ALA A 13 4.78 -0.46 -15.05
C ALA A 13 3.69 -1.37 -15.65
N SER A 14 2.79 -1.89 -14.83
CA SER A 14 1.63 -2.68 -15.25
C SER A 14 0.42 -1.83 -15.65
N GLY A 15 0.51 -0.51 -15.56
CA GLY A 15 -0.55 0.44 -15.93
C GLY A 15 -1.51 0.82 -14.81
N ALA A 16 -1.19 0.51 -13.54
CA ALA A 16 -2.00 0.93 -12.40
C ALA A 16 -1.63 2.35 -11.93
N ASP A 17 -2.65 3.11 -11.50
CA ASP A 17 -2.43 4.34 -10.74
C ASP A 17 -2.14 3.98 -9.27
N VAL A 18 -0.99 4.41 -8.76
CA VAL A 18 -0.51 4.04 -7.42
C VAL A 18 -0.34 5.28 -6.55
N TYR A 19 -0.90 5.22 -5.34
CA TYR A 19 -0.86 6.29 -4.35
C TYR A 19 -0.23 5.78 -3.05
N LEU A 20 0.61 6.61 -2.43
CA LEU A 20 1.31 6.27 -1.20
C LEU A 20 0.68 6.97 0.00
N LEU A 21 0.26 6.19 0.99
CA LEU A 21 -0.16 6.69 2.31
C LEU A 21 1.03 6.82 3.28
N HIS A 22 2.22 6.36 2.87
CA HIS A 22 3.41 6.26 3.70
C HIS A 22 3.16 5.49 5.01
N VAL A 23 3.76 5.93 6.13
CA VAL A 23 3.63 5.27 7.42
C VAL A 23 2.23 5.50 7.98
N THR A 24 1.41 4.46 8.00
CA THR A 24 0.04 4.47 8.52
C THR A 24 -0.31 3.13 9.17
N PRO A 25 -1.26 3.05 10.11
CA PRO A 25 -1.80 1.78 10.59
C PRO A 25 -2.49 0.97 9.49
N THR A 26 -2.45 -0.36 9.61
CA THR A 26 -3.17 -1.30 8.73
C THR A 26 -4.65 -0.96 8.49
N PRO A 27 -5.47 -0.61 9.50
CA PRO A 27 -6.88 -0.28 9.25
C PRO A 27 -7.10 0.99 8.42
N SER A 28 -6.13 1.90 8.33
CA SER A 28 -6.25 3.08 7.47
C SER A 28 -6.29 2.69 5.99
N VAL A 29 -5.50 1.67 5.59
CA VAL A 29 -5.49 1.17 4.21
C VAL A 29 -6.87 0.62 3.84
N SER A 30 -7.44 -0.25 4.68
CA SER A 30 -8.75 -0.84 4.39
C SER A 30 -9.89 0.17 4.43
N TYR A 31 -9.79 1.20 5.29
CA TYR A 31 -10.72 2.32 5.32
C TYR A 31 -10.69 3.11 4.02
N VAL A 32 -9.52 3.61 3.62
CA VAL A 32 -9.34 4.45 2.41
C VAL A 32 -9.75 3.70 1.15
N VAL A 33 -9.39 2.41 1.04
CA VAL A 33 -9.81 1.59 -0.11
C VAL A 33 -11.33 1.61 -0.28
N ARG A 34 -12.08 1.48 0.82
CA ARG A 34 -13.54 1.45 0.79
C ARG A 34 -14.15 2.84 0.59
N THR A 35 -13.64 3.87 1.25
CA THR A 35 -14.25 5.21 1.22
C THR A 35 -13.95 5.95 -0.07
N GLU A 36 -12.73 5.82 -0.57
CA GLU A 36 -12.26 6.50 -1.80
C GLU A 36 -12.41 5.63 -3.05
N LYS A 37 -12.97 4.41 -2.91
CA LYS A 37 -13.29 3.49 -4.00
C LYS A 37 -12.08 3.04 -4.83
N PHE A 38 -10.95 2.74 -4.17
CA PHE A 38 -9.83 2.07 -4.82
C PHE A 38 -10.16 0.61 -5.14
N ASP A 39 -9.56 0.07 -6.21
CA ASP A 39 -9.71 -1.34 -6.57
C ASP A 39 -9.07 -2.29 -5.53
N CYS A 40 -7.96 -1.87 -4.90
CA CYS A 40 -7.29 -2.63 -3.86
C CYS A 40 -6.41 -1.73 -2.97
N GLY A 41 -5.90 -2.30 -1.87
CA GLY A 41 -4.88 -1.67 -1.04
C GLY A 41 -3.88 -2.70 -0.53
N ILE A 42 -2.61 -2.29 -0.45
CA ILE A 42 -1.50 -3.12 0.00
C ILE A 42 -0.90 -2.50 1.26
N MET A 43 -0.82 -3.29 2.32
CA MET A 43 -0.15 -2.90 3.57
C MET A 43 1.20 -3.60 3.67
N ILE A 44 2.28 -2.83 3.74
CA ILE A 44 3.62 -3.36 4.01
C ILE A 44 3.82 -3.33 5.52
N SER A 45 3.75 -4.49 6.17
CA SER A 45 3.94 -4.62 7.61
C SER A 45 4.50 -5.98 7.98
N ALA A 46 5.35 -6.01 9.00
CA ALA A 46 5.74 -7.23 9.70
C ALA A 46 4.80 -7.53 10.89
N SER A 47 3.74 -6.71 11.08
CA SER A 47 2.83 -6.76 12.23
C SER A 47 3.59 -6.69 13.56
N HIS A 48 3.68 -7.80 14.28
CA HIS A 48 4.34 -7.94 15.57
C HIS A 48 5.61 -8.77 15.47
N ASN A 49 6.06 -9.10 14.25
CA ASN A 49 7.25 -9.88 14.05
C ASN A 49 8.49 -9.11 14.55
N PRO A 50 9.49 -9.84 15.07
CA PRO A 50 10.81 -9.30 15.31
C PRO A 50 11.44 -8.71 14.03
N TYR A 51 12.45 -7.88 14.22
CA TYR A 51 13.18 -7.18 13.16
C TYR A 51 13.74 -8.09 12.06
#